data_AF-V6F4X5-F1
#
_entry.id   AF-V6F4X5-F1
#
_cell.length_a   1.000
_cell.length_b   1.000
_cell.length_c   1.000
_cell.angle_alpha   90.00
_cell.angle_beta   90.00
_cell.angle_gamma   90.00
#
_symmetry.space_group_name_H-M   'P 1'
#
loop_
_entity.id
_entity.type
_entity.pdbx_description
1 polymer ?
#
loop_
_entity_poly.entity_id
_entity_poly.type
_entity_poly.pdbx_seq_one_letter_code
_entity_poly.pdbx_strand_id
1 'polypeptide(L)' 'MKAPGFFDVEACLAGLSKKGDVLEHLNRTIDFARFRPDLERTVPRSNGAKGGRPPFDHVQMFKVLILHGR' A
#
# COMPACT_ATOMS: atom_id res chain seq x y z
N MET A 1 -12.90 19.82 9.31
CA MET A 1 -13.00 18.36 9.14
C MET A 1 -12.71 17.72 10.48
N LYS A 2 -13.62 16.88 11.00
CA LYS A 2 -13.43 16.21 12.30
C LYS A 2 -12.38 15.13 12.13
N ALA A 3 -11.31 15.17 12.92
CA ALA A 3 -10.32 14.10 12.94
C ALA A 3 -11.02 12.82 13.44
N PRO A 4 -10.82 11.67 12.77
CA PRO A 4 -11.40 10.41 13.22
C PRO A 4 -10.97 10.14 14.66
N GLY A 5 -11.93 9.79 15.51
CA GLY A 5 -11.63 9.35 16.88
C GLY A 5 -10.85 8.03 16.86
N PHE A 6 -10.24 7.66 17.97
CA PHE A 6 -9.44 6.43 18.09
C PHE A 6 -10.17 5.16 17.60
N PHE A 7 -11.49 5.08 17.81
CA PHE A 7 -12.34 3.94 17.40
C PHE A 7 -12.93 4.07 15.98
N ASP A 8 -12.72 5.20 15.32
CA ASP A 8 -13.26 5.48 13.98
C ASP A 8 -12.44 4.76 12.90
N VAL A 9 -11.18 4.40 13.20
CA VAL A 9 -10.30 3.64 12.31
C VAL A 9 -10.84 2.23 12.08
N GLU A 10 -11.23 1.51 13.14
CA GLU A 10 -11.78 0.15 13.01
C GLU A 10 -13.12 0.16 12.26
N ALA A 11 -13.99 1.12 12.56
CA ALA A 11 -15.25 1.29 11.85
C ALA A 11 -15.03 1.61 10.35
N CYS A 12 -14.04 2.46 10.05
CA CYS A 12 -13.63 2.77 8.68
C CYS A 12 -13.10 1.52 7.95
N LEU A 13 -12.19 0.77 8.58
CA LEU A 13 -11.64 -0.47 8.02
C LEU A 13 -12.73 -1.51 7.78
N ALA A 14 -13.63 -1.73 8.74
CA ALA A 14 -14.77 -2.64 8.57
C ALA A 14 -15.71 -2.18 7.44
N GLY A 15 -15.89 -0.87 7.28
CA GLY A 15 -16.62 -0.28 6.16
C GLY A 15 -15.96 -0.53 4.81
N LEU A 16 -14.63 -0.46 4.74
CA LEU A 16 -13.84 -0.77 3.54
C LEU A 16 -13.93 -2.25 3.17
N SER A 17 -13.72 -3.16 4.12
CA SER A 17 -13.85 -4.61 3.91
C SER A 17 -15.24 -4.99 3.39
N LYS A 18 -16.31 -4.42 3.97
CA LYS A 18 -17.70 -4.66 3.52
C LYS A 18 -17.96 -4.23 2.08
N LYS A 19 -17.25 -3.21 1.58
CA LYS A 19 -17.39 -2.71 0.20
C LYS A 19 -16.66 -3.58 -0.82
N GLY A 20 -15.95 -4.62 -0.37
CA GLY A 20 -15.15 -5.50 -1.23
C GLY A 20 -13.77 -4.91 -1.48
N ASP A 21 -12.95 -4.87 -0.42
CA ASP A 21 -11.55 -4.46 -0.52
C ASP A 21 -10.77 -5.48 -1.39
N VAL A 22 -10.39 -5.02 -2.59
CA VAL A 22 -9.65 -5.81 -3.57
C VAL A 22 -8.29 -6.23 -3.01
N LEU A 23 -7.59 -5.35 -2.28
CA LEU A 23 -6.31 -5.71 -1.69
C LEU A 23 -6.48 -6.74 -0.59
N GLU A 24 -7.57 -6.70 0.19
CA GLU A 24 -7.85 -7.74 1.19
C GLU A 24 -7.97 -9.12 0.52
N HIS A 25 -8.69 -9.22 -0.60
CA HIS A 25 -8.81 -10.47 -1.35
C HIS A 25 -7.46 -10.92 -1.93
N LEU A 26 -6.70 -10.00 -2.56
CA LEU A 26 -5.41 -10.32 -3.14
C LEU A 26 -4.37 -10.72 -2.09
N ASN A 27 -4.35 -10.07 -0.92
CA ASN A 27 -3.44 -10.40 0.19
C ASN A 27 -3.64 -11.82 0.72
N ARG A 28 -4.84 -12.42 0.56
CA ARG A 28 -5.11 -13.81 0.95
C ARG A 28 -4.49 -14.83 -0.01
N THR A 29 -4.24 -14.43 -1.25
CA THR A 29 -3.84 -15.36 -2.33
C THR A 29 -2.42 -15.08 -2.85
N ILE A 30 -1.96 -13.84 -2.74
CA ILE A 30 -0.71 -13.36 -3.30
C ILE A 30 0.25 -12.97 -2.19
N ASP A 31 1.39 -13.67 -2.14
CA ASP A 31 2.55 -13.23 -1.38
C ASP A 31 3.26 -12.10 -2.15
N PHE A 32 2.86 -10.87 -1.87
CA PHE A 32 3.40 -9.69 -2.52
C PHE A 32 4.91 -9.49 -2.27
N ALA A 33 5.48 -10.09 -1.22
CA ALA A 33 6.91 -9.96 -0.93
C ALA A 33 7.78 -10.62 -2.01
N ARG A 34 7.24 -11.61 -2.74
CA ARG A 34 7.94 -12.29 -3.83
C ARG A 34 8.30 -11.38 -5.00
N PHE A 35 7.57 -10.28 -5.20
CA PHE A 35 7.86 -9.32 -6.27
C PHE A 35 8.98 -8.33 -5.91
N ARG A 36 9.41 -8.28 -4.65
CA ARG A 36 10.42 -7.30 -4.20
C ARG A 36 11.68 -7.28 -5.07
N PRO A 37 12.34 -8.42 -5.39
CA PRO A 37 13.56 -8.40 -6.19
C PRO A 37 13.34 -7.81 -7.58
N ASP A 38 12.21 -8.13 -8.21
CA ASP A 38 11.87 -7.59 -9.52
C ASP A 38 11.54 -6.10 -9.47
N LEU A 39 10.81 -5.66 -8.45
CA LEU A 39 10.45 -4.24 -8.27
C LEU A 39 11.68 -3.36 -7.97
N GLU A 40 12.60 -3.84 -7.14
CA GLU A 40 13.84 -3.12 -6.83
C GLU A 40 14.75 -3.00 -8.06
N ARG A 41 14.79 -4.03 -8.91
CA ARG A 41 15.55 -4.02 -10.17
C ARG A 41 14.94 -3.11 -11.24
N THR A 42 13.61 -3.11 -11.36
CA THR A 42 12.91 -2.42 -12.46
C THR A 42 12.55 -0.97 -12.15
N VAL A 43 12.40 -0.62 -10.87
CA VAL A 43 12.05 0.73 -10.41
C VAL A 43 13.13 1.26 -9.46
N PRO A 44 14.30 1.66 -10.00
CA PRO A 44 15.39 2.18 -9.16
C PRO A 44 14.97 3.47 -8.47
N ARG A 45 15.31 3.58 -7.18
CA ARG A 45 15.05 4.78 -6.37
C ARG A 45 16.33 5.56 -6.14
N SER A 46 16.18 6.86 -5.94
CA SER A 46 17.27 7.71 -5.46
C SER A 46 17.75 7.20 -4.10
N ASN A 47 19.08 7.24 -3.90
CA ASN A 47 19.75 6.83 -2.66
C ASN A 47 19.53 7.79 -1.48
N GLY A 48 18.68 8.82 -1.64
CA GLY A 48 18.37 9.78 -0.58
C GLY A 48 19.48 10.79 -0.27
N ALA A 49 20.57 10.83 -1.06
CA ALA A 49 21.71 11.71 -0.80
C ALA A 49 21.37 13.21 -0.80
N LYS A 50 20.28 13.60 -1.47
CA LYS A 50 19.78 14.99 -1.50
C LYS A 50 18.83 15.34 -0.35
N GLY A 51 18.66 14.44 0.61
CA GLY A 51 17.68 14.57 1.69
C GLY A 51 16.22 14.40 1.21
N GLY A 52 15.27 14.58 2.14
CA GLY A 52 13.84 14.49 1.88
C GLY A 52 13.16 13.29 2.56
N ARG A 53 11.84 13.17 2.37
CA ARG A 53 11.06 12.06 2.89
C ARG A 53 11.52 10.75 2.23
N PRO A 54 11.81 9.68 2.98
CA PRO A 54 12.13 8.39 2.41
C PRO A 54 11.04 7.94 1.42
N PRO A 55 11.42 7.28 0.31
CA PRO A 55 10.43 6.71 -0.61
C PRO A 55 9.60 5.65 0.11
N PHE A 56 8.36 5.44 -0.36
CA PHE A 56 7.57 4.29 0.04
C PHE A 56 8.27 2.99 -0.36
N ASP A 57 8.07 1.94 0.44
CA ASP A 57 8.49 0.59 0.09
C ASP A 57 7.91 0.17 -1.27
N HIS A 58 8.71 -0.50 -2.10
CA HIS A 58 8.33 -0.91 -3.45
C HIS A 58 7.06 -1.77 -3.48
N VAL A 59 6.93 -2.71 -2.54
CA VAL A 59 5.77 -3.59 -2.44
C VAL A 59 4.53 -2.79 -2.01
N GLN A 60 4.69 -1.86 -1.07
CA GLN A 60 3.59 -0.98 -0.67
C GLN A 60 3.13 -0.10 -1.85
N MET A 61 4.05 0.46 -2.63
CA MET A 61 3.66 1.25 -3.80
C MET A 61 2.99 0.39 -4.87
N PHE A 62 3.45 -0.84 -5.08
CA PHE A 62 2.80 -1.77 -5.99
C PHE A 62 1.33 -2.02 -5.60
N LYS A 63 1.04 -2.21 -4.30
CA LYS A 63 -0.33 -2.33 -3.80
C LYS A 63 -1.17 -1.06 -4.06
N VAL A 64 -0.57 0.12 -3.90
CA VAL A 64 -1.25 1.40 -4.20
C VAL A 64 -1.59 1.53 -5.68
N LEU A 65 -0.69 1.11 -6.58
CA LEU A 65 -0.94 1.13 -8.03
C LEU A 65 -2.11 0.22 -8.43
N ILE A 66 -2.26 -0.95 -7.78
CA ILE A 66 -3.41 -1.84 -8.00
C ILE A 66 -4.73 -1.15 -7.61
N LEU A 67 -4.73 -0.36 -6.54
CA LEU A 67 -5.91 0.40 -6.14
C LEU A 67 -6.21 1.57 -7.08
N HIS A 68 -5.18 2.21 -7.63
CA HIS A 68 -5.33 3.39 -8.49
C HIS A 68 -5.71 3.04 -9.94
N GLY A 69 -5.43 1.81 -10.39
CA GLY A 69 -5.79 1.33 -11.73
C GLY A 69 -7.27 0.98 -11.92
N ARG A 70 -8.15 1.40 -11.00
CA ARG A 70 -9.60 1.26 -11.06
C ARG A 70 -10.29 2.60 -11.22
#